data_AF-A0A2S4M0F2-F1
#
_entry.id   AF-A0A2S4M0F2-F1
#
_cell.length_a   1.000
_cell.length_b   1.000
_cell.length_c   1.000
_cell.angle_alpha   90.00
_cell.angle_beta   90.00
_cell.angle_gamma   90.00
#
_symmetry.space_group_name_H-M   'P 1'
#
loop_
_entity.id
_entity.type
_entity.pdbx_description
1 polymer ?
#
loop_
_entity_poly.entity_id
_entity_poly.type
_entity_poly.pdbx_seq_one_letter_code
_entity_poly.pdbx_strand_id
1 'polypeptide(L)'
;MRRNPLIAFIGMAGALLGGCATGSLEQAGSLQSYDSLVQSDGLLTRSKLRVDKTSVTRARTVKIVPTAFSVSSTQPSLTPAQRSLVANAIDRAMCGGLSERFVVVTPSEPADLTVRALVTQVAPTDVVSAGVSRGASVAKSILLPGVPVPLPRIPVGMGSISLEAEARDAHGKQQAAMVWGRGANAFLTSARLSEESDAYTLASDFGSDFSKMLVTGETPFGKAPTFPSFEQIGAQLGGDAKYAACRAFGPSPGLIGLVGGSVGVPPSWTDKGAVVAVER
;
A
#
# COMPACT_ATOMS: atom_id res chain seq x y z
N MET A 1 -55.29 -11.42 -43.15
CA MET A 1 -54.31 -10.32 -43.27
C MET A 1 -53.55 -10.19 -41.96
N ARG A 2 -52.32 -10.72 -41.91
CA ARG A 2 -51.43 -10.68 -40.74
C ARG A 2 -50.60 -9.39 -40.81
N ARG A 3 -50.62 -8.55 -39.78
CA ARG A 3 -49.66 -7.45 -39.58
C ARG A 3 -48.63 -7.94 -38.56
N ASN A 4 -47.39 -8.11 -39.02
CA ASN A 4 -46.22 -8.34 -38.18
C ASN A 4 -45.76 -6.99 -37.59
N PRO A 5 -45.54 -6.88 -36.28
CA PRO A 5 -44.59 -5.93 -35.73
C PRO A 5 -43.33 -6.69 -35.31
N LEU A 6 -42.42 -6.86 -36.26
CA LEU A 6 -41.00 -6.91 -35.97
C LEU A 6 -40.60 -5.46 -35.74
N ILE A 7 -40.27 -5.06 -34.51
CA ILE A 7 -39.32 -3.99 -34.15
C ILE A 7 -39.29 -3.88 -32.62
N ALA A 8 -38.07 -3.73 -32.11
CA ALA A 8 -37.67 -3.31 -30.76
C ALA A 8 -37.77 -4.34 -29.64
N PHE A 9 -36.70 -5.13 -29.47
CA PHE A 9 -36.03 -5.33 -28.18
C PHE A 9 -34.60 -5.83 -28.44
N ILE A 10 -33.73 -4.92 -28.88
CA ILE A 10 -32.28 -5.10 -28.88
C ILE A 10 -31.71 -4.11 -27.87
N GLY A 11 -30.93 -4.63 -26.92
CA GLY A 11 -29.93 -3.84 -26.20
C GLY A 11 -30.28 -3.49 -24.76
N MET A 12 -30.13 -4.46 -23.85
CA MET A 12 -29.75 -4.14 -22.47
C MET A 12 -28.60 -5.05 -22.05
N ALA A 13 -27.45 -4.82 -22.68
CA ALA A 13 -26.16 -5.37 -22.29
C ALA A 13 -25.26 -4.21 -21.86
N GLY A 14 -24.71 -4.30 -20.65
CA GLY A 14 -23.52 -3.54 -20.24
C GLY A 14 -23.76 -2.35 -19.31
N ALA A 15 -24.03 -2.59 -18.03
CA ALA A 15 -23.86 -1.57 -17.00
C ALA A 15 -23.57 -2.20 -15.61
N LEU A 16 -22.44 -2.90 -15.44
CA LEU A 16 -21.97 -3.37 -14.12
C LEU A 16 -20.44 -3.30 -13.92
N LEU A 17 -19.71 -2.41 -14.60
CA LEU A 17 -18.25 -2.29 -14.46
C LEU A 17 -17.75 -1.12 -13.58
N GLY A 18 -18.63 -0.45 -12.82
CA GLY A 18 -18.30 0.78 -12.09
C GLY A 18 -17.80 0.61 -10.64
N GLY A 19 -17.03 -0.43 -10.32
CA GLY A 19 -16.69 -0.77 -8.92
C GLY A 19 -15.26 -0.49 -8.44
N CYS A 20 -14.40 0.16 -9.22
CA CYS A 20 -12.99 0.37 -8.84
C CYS A 20 -12.76 1.77 -8.27
N ALA A 21 -12.36 1.85 -6.99
CA ALA A 21 -11.76 3.08 -6.46
C ALA A 21 -10.40 3.29 -7.14
N THR A 22 -10.19 4.44 -7.77
CA THR A 22 -8.91 4.79 -8.39
C THR A 22 -8.13 5.71 -7.45
N GLY A 23 -6.86 5.38 -7.19
CA GLY A 23 -5.97 6.31 -6.50
C GLY A 23 -5.66 7.50 -7.41
N SER A 24 -5.75 8.72 -6.88
CA SER A 24 -5.31 9.93 -7.58
C SER A 24 -3.78 9.97 -7.60
N LEU A 25 -3.17 10.46 -8.67
CA LEU A 25 -1.74 10.77 -8.71
C LEU A 25 -1.51 12.26 -8.38
N GLU A 26 -2.11 12.71 -7.28
CA GLU A 26 -1.92 14.10 -6.84
C GLU A 26 -0.48 14.35 -6.44
N GLN A 27 0.05 15.47 -6.94
CA GLN A 27 1.39 15.93 -6.61
C GLN A 27 1.29 16.89 -5.42
N ALA A 28 1.87 16.51 -4.28
CA ALA A 28 1.81 17.31 -3.05
C ALA A 28 2.99 18.29 -2.89
N GLY A 29 3.92 18.30 -3.83
CA GLY A 29 5.12 19.14 -3.79
C GLY A 29 6.23 18.62 -2.86
N SER A 30 6.22 17.34 -2.48
CA SER A 30 7.21 16.79 -1.54
C SER A 30 8.50 16.29 -2.19
N LEU A 31 8.45 16.01 -3.49
CA LEU A 31 9.61 15.56 -4.26
C LEU A 31 10.54 16.73 -4.59
N GLN A 32 11.86 16.49 -4.63
CA GLN A 32 12.82 17.51 -5.08
C GLN A 32 12.52 17.98 -6.51
N SER A 33 12.12 17.07 -7.40
CA SER A 33 11.65 17.37 -8.75
C SER A 33 10.61 16.33 -9.17
N TYR A 34 9.71 16.75 -10.05
CA TYR A 34 8.74 15.89 -10.75
C TYR A 34 9.14 15.67 -12.21
N ASP A 35 10.28 16.24 -12.62
CA ASP A 35 10.72 16.20 -14.01
C ASP A 35 11.09 14.79 -14.42
N SER A 36 10.77 14.45 -15.67
CA SER A 36 11.08 13.15 -16.25
C SER A 36 10.46 11.95 -15.51
N LEU A 37 9.45 12.17 -14.66
CA LEU A 37 8.59 11.09 -14.18
C LEU A 37 7.78 10.53 -15.34
N VAL A 38 7.87 9.22 -15.57
CA VAL A 38 7.18 8.53 -16.66
C VAL A 38 6.06 7.68 -16.09
N GLN A 39 4.91 7.65 -16.77
CA GLN A 39 3.79 6.80 -16.39
C GLN A 39 4.23 5.33 -16.40
N SER A 40 3.96 4.60 -15.31
CA SER A 40 4.28 3.18 -15.19
C SER A 40 3.23 2.50 -14.33
N ASP A 41 2.09 2.16 -14.93
CA ASP A 41 0.97 1.60 -14.17
C ASP A 41 1.12 0.09 -13.97
N GLY A 42 0.70 -0.38 -12.80
CA GLY A 42 0.41 -1.78 -12.54
C GLY A 42 -1.04 -2.13 -12.90
N LEU A 43 -1.45 -3.37 -12.65
CA LEU A 43 -2.82 -3.81 -12.94
C LEU A 43 -3.88 -3.01 -12.17
N LEU A 44 -3.58 -2.66 -10.93
CA LEU A 44 -4.47 -1.90 -10.02
C LEU A 44 -3.83 -0.60 -9.51
N THR A 45 -2.51 -0.51 -9.65
CA THR A 45 -1.70 0.61 -9.17
C THR A 45 -1.55 1.62 -10.30
N ARG A 46 -1.83 2.88 -10.02
CA ARG A 46 -1.39 3.98 -10.88
C ARG A 46 -0.05 4.49 -10.38
N SER A 47 0.88 4.79 -11.27
CA SER A 47 2.13 5.42 -10.88
C SER A 47 2.78 6.28 -11.95
N LYS A 48 3.57 7.26 -11.50
CA LYS A 48 4.58 7.94 -12.30
C LYS A 48 5.91 7.82 -11.56
N LEU A 49 6.96 7.37 -12.25
CA LEU A 49 8.24 7.11 -11.60
C LEU A 49 9.42 7.51 -12.47
N ARG A 50 10.54 7.73 -11.80
CA ARG A 50 11.86 7.94 -12.38
C ARG A 50 12.89 7.23 -11.51
N VAL A 51 13.85 6.56 -12.12
CA VAL A 51 14.97 5.95 -11.40
C VAL A 51 16.26 6.08 -12.21
N ASP A 52 17.30 6.62 -11.59
CA ASP A 52 18.66 6.58 -12.11
C ASP A 52 19.28 5.23 -11.75
N LYS A 53 19.13 4.25 -12.66
CA LYS A 53 19.56 2.87 -12.46
C LYS A 53 21.02 2.78 -12.00
N THR A 54 21.91 3.52 -12.65
CA THR A 54 23.35 3.47 -12.35
C THR A 54 23.65 3.97 -10.94
N SER A 55 22.96 5.00 -10.47
CA SER A 55 23.16 5.55 -9.14
C SER A 55 22.56 4.65 -8.06
N VAL A 56 21.32 4.20 -8.23
CA VAL A 56 20.67 3.35 -7.22
C VAL A 56 21.28 1.96 -7.10
N THR A 57 21.82 1.39 -8.19
CA THR A 57 22.48 0.06 -8.17
C THR A 57 23.92 0.11 -7.61
N ARG A 58 24.58 1.27 -7.64
CA ARG A 58 25.91 1.48 -7.02
C ARG A 58 25.85 1.70 -5.52
N ALA A 59 24.76 2.26 -5.01
CA ALA A 59 24.55 2.47 -3.58
C ALA A 59 24.57 1.13 -2.81
N ARG A 60 25.09 1.14 -1.59
CA ARG A 60 25.18 -0.04 -0.69
C ARG A 60 24.39 0.16 0.58
N THR A 61 24.35 1.38 1.09
CA THR A 61 23.67 1.75 2.34
C THR A 61 22.43 2.57 2.06
N VAL A 62 21.39 2.36 2.87
CA VAL A 62 20.15 3.14 2.80
C VAL A 62 19.71 3.57 4.18
N LYS A 63 19.28 4.83 4.29
CA LYS A 63 18.62 5.40 5.46
C LYS A 63 17.16 5.64 5.13
N ILE A 64 16.27 5.18 5.99
CA ILE A 64 14.83 5.42 5.88
C ILE A 64 14.45 6.55 6.81
N VAL A 65 13.92 7.63 6.26
CA VAL A 65 13.26 8.69 7.04
C VAL A 65 11.82 8.26 7.29
N PRO A 66 11.32 8.32 8.54
CA PRO A 66 9.95 7.92 8.85
C PRO A 66 8.92 8.60 7.95
N THR A 67 7.95 7.82 7.50
CA THR A 67 6.89 8.30 6.60
C THR A 67 6.02 9.32 7.32
N ALA A 68 5.69 10.41 6.61
CA ALA A 68 4.83 11.48 7.11
C ALA A 68 3.52 11.57 6.32
N PHE A 69 2.58 12.34 6.83
CA PHE A 69 1.34 12.70 6.12
C PHE A 69 1.40 14.17 5.70
N SER A 70 0.94 14.47 4.48
CA SER A 70 0.79 15.84 4.00
C SER A 70 -0.19 16.62 4.89
N VAL A 71 0.15 17.88 5.15
CA VAL A 71 -0.68 18.81 5.93
C VAL A 71 -2.00 19.15 5.21
N SER A 72 -2.01 19.00 3.88
CA SER A 72 -3.13 19.37 3.00
C SER A 72 -4.14 18.23 2.75
N SER A 73 -4.04 17.09 3.45
CA SER A 73 -4.98 15.96 3.26
C SER A 73 -6.40 16.35 3.74
N THR A 74 -7.30 16.72 2.82
CA THR A 74 -8.61 17.36 3.09
C THR A 74 -9.80 16.42 3.25
N GLN A 75 -9.59 15.11 3.43
CA GLN A 75 -10.65 14.08 3.51
C GLN A 75 -10.74 13.48 4.92
N PRO A 76 -11.90 12.91 5.36
CA PRO A 76 -12.18 12.58 6.76
C PRO A 76 -11.00 11.84 7.38
N SER A 77 -10.42 12.49 8.39
CA SER A 77 -9.06 12.26 8.80
C SER A 77 -8.97 10.99 9.63
N LEU A 78 -8.19 10.01 9.13
CA LEU A 78 -7.60 9.00 10.01
C LEU A 78 -7.07 9.69 11.27
N THR A 79 -7.39 9.14 12.43
CA THR A 79 -6.87 9.59 13.72
C THR A 79 -5.34 9.56 13.73
N PRO A 80 -4.66 10.35 14.59
CA PRO A 80 -3.20 10.32 14.69
C PRO A 80 -2.63 8.91 14.90
N ALA A 81 -3.30 8.07 15.69
CA ALA A 81 -2.91 6.68 15.91
C ALA A 81 -3.02 5.83 14.64
N GLN A 82 -4.13 5.94 13.89
CA GLN A 82 -4.29 5.24 12.61
C GLN A 82 -3.27 5.70 11.56
N ARG A 83 -2.98 7.01 11.49
CA ARG A 83 -1.91 7.54 10.63
C ARG A 83 -0.55 6.93 10.98
N SER A 84 -0.24 6.81 12.27
CA SER A 84 0.99 6.17 12.71
C SER A 84 1.07 4.71 12.28
N LEU A 85 -0.02 3.94 12.39
CA LEU A 85 -0.05 2.54 11.91
C LEU A 85 0.19 2.43 10.40
N VAL A 86 -0.44 3.31 9.61
CA VAL A 86 -0.24 3.34 8.14
C VAL A 86 1.20 3.74 7.79
N ALA A 87 1.76 4.76 8.44
CA ALA A 87 3.15 5.17 8.25
C ALA A 87 4.13 4.03 8.61
N ASN A 88 3.94 3.39 9.76
CA ASN A 88 4.75 2.26 10.19
C ASN A 88 4.65 1.09 9.21
N ALA A 89 3.48 0.83 8.62
CA ALA A 89 3.32 -0.21 7.61
C ALA A 89 4.15 0.08 6.34
N ILE A 90 4.15 1.34 5.87
CA ILE A 90 4.98 1.80 4.74
C ILE A 90 6.46 1.61 5.08
N ASP A 91 6.90 2.11 6.23
CA ASP A 91 8.30 2.07 6.64
C ASP A 91 8.81 0.64 6.86
N ARG A 92 8.01 -0.24 7.47
CA ARG A 92 8.36 -1.67 7.63
C ARG A 92 8.46 -2.38 6.28
N ALA A 93 7.50 -2.16 5.38
CA ALA A 93 7.54 -2.76 4.05
C ALA A 93 8.75 -2.26 3.26
N MET A 94 9.07 -0.96 3.35
CA MET A 94 10.29 -0.40 2.78
C MET A 94 11.54 -1.02 3.39
N CYS A 95 11.60 -1.16 4.71
CA CYS A 95 12.76 -1.74 5.38
C CYS A 95 12.99 -3.19 4.96
N GLY A 96 11.93 -4.00 4.93
CA GLY A 96 11.99 -5.39 4.46
C GLY A 96 12.44 -5.48 3.00
N GLY A 97 11.83 -4.70 2.11
CA GLY A 97 12.17 -4.67 0.69
C GLY A 97 13.60 -4.21 0.41
N LEU A 98 14.02 -3.10 1.02
CA LEU A 98 15.36 -2.55 0.83
C LEU A 98 16.44 -3.46 1.41
N SER A 99 16.15 -4.17 2.49
CA SER A 99 17.11 -5.07 3.16
C SER A 99 17.53 -6.29 2.33
N GLU A 100 16.86 -6.55 1.20
CA GLU A 100 17.27 -7.58 0.25
C GLU A 100 18.61 -7.25 -0.42
N ARG A 101 18.93 -5.97 -0.59
CA ARG A 101 20.15 -5.52 -1.27
C ARG A 101 20.96 -4.52 -0.47
N PHE A 102 20.30 -3.61 0.22
CA PHE A 102 20.95 -2.52 0.93
C PHE A 102 21.23 -2.91 2.38
N VAL A 103 22.29 -2.35 2.93
CA VAL A 103 22.50 -2.26 4.38
C VAL A 103 21.64 -1.12 4.89
N VAL A 104 20.61 -1.43 5.69
CA VAL A 104 19.76 -0.39 6.29
C VAL A 104 20.44 0.16 7.53
N VAL A 105 20.83 1.43 7.48
CA VAL A 105 21.57 2.11 8.55
C VAL A 105 20.64 2.90 9.46
N THR A 106 21.13 3.24 10.65
CA THR A 106 20.39 4.05 11.62
C THR A 106 20.31 5.53 11.18
N PRO A 107 19.37 6.32 11.72
CA PRO A 107 19.23 7.73 11.36
C PRO A 107 20.49 8.58 11.60
N SER A 108 21.34 8.21 12.56
CA SER A 108 22.59 8.90 12.89
C SER A 108 23.75 8.58 11.94
N GLU A 109 23.69 7.48 11.20
CA GLU A 109 24.79 7.02 10.34
C GLU A 109 24.69 7.63 8.92
N PRO A 110 25.80 7.87 8.21
CA PRO A 110 25.75 8.27 6.81
C PRO A 110 25.21 7.13 5.94
N ALA A 111 24.54 7.48 4.83
CA ALA A 111 24.03 6.53 3.86
C ALA A 111 24.23 7.01 2.42
N ASP A 112 24.43 6.07 1.49
CA ASP A 112 24.53 6.36 0.06
C ASP A 112 23.20 6.88 -0.49
N LEU A 113 22.08 6.35 0.04
CA LEU A 113 20.73 6.80 -0.26
C LEU A 113 19.95 7.11 1.01
N THR A 114 19.24 8.22 1.02
CA THR A 114 18.21 8.55 2.00
C THR A 114 16.85 8.49 1.33
N VAL A 115 15.98 7.60 1.79
CA VAL A 115 14.63 7.43 1.27
C VAL A 115 13.61 8.08 2.20
N ARG A 116 12.57 8.67 1.62
CA ARG A 116 11.44 9.22 2.36
C ARG A 116 10.16 9.05 1.57
N ALA A 117 9.07 8.83 2.29
CA ALA A 117 7.73 8.81 1.72
C ALA A 117 6.82 9.83 2.43
N LEU A 118 5.87 10.36 1.68
CA LEU A 118 4.83 11.25 2.14
C LEU A 118 3.48 10.73 1.65
N VAL A 119 2.56 10.46 2.56
CA VAL A 119 1.17 10.16 2.24
C VAL A 119 0.48 11.47 1.84
N THR A 120 0.09 11.59 0.58
CA THR A 120 -0.52 12.82 0.04
C THR A 120 -2.03 12.84 0.26
N GLN A 121 -2.67 11.68 0.06
CA GLN A 121 -4.11 11.51 0.24
C GLN A 121 -4.43 10.13 0.80
N VAL A 122 -5.43 10.08 1.68
CA VAL A 122 -6.08 8.84 2.11
C VAL A 122 -7.58 9.03 2.04
N ALA A 123 -8.27 8.12 1.37
CA ALA A 123 -9.70 7.94 1.55
C ALA A 123 -9.90 6.77 2.53
N PRO A 124 -10.50 7.00 3.71
CA PRO A 124 -10.81 5.92 4.65
C PRO A 124 -11.85 4.97 4.07
N THR A 125 -11.84 3.73 4.54
CA THR A 125 -12.90 2.77 4.24
C THR A 125 -14.19 3.21 4.95
N ASP A 126 -15.29 3.37 4.22
CA ASP A 126 -16.59 3.71 4.81
C ASP A 126 -17.20 2.47 5.49
N VAL A 127 -17.16 2.48 6.82
CA VAL A 127 -17.60 1.39 7.69
C VAL A 127 -19.12 1.17 7.70
N VAL A 128 -19.93 2.19 7.40
CA VAL A 128 -21.40 2.09 7.43
C VAL A 128 -21.91 1.38 6.18
N SER A 129 -21.40 1.77 5.01
CA SER A 129 -21.74 1.10 3.74
C SER A 129 -21.11 -0.30 3.62
N ALA A 130 -19.90 -0.51 4.15
CA ALA A 130 -19.28 -1.83 4.25
C ALA A 130 -20.03 -2.78 5.22
N GLY A 131 -20.63 -2.26 6.30
CA GLY A 131 -21.39 -3.04 7.29
C GLY A 131 -22.73 -3.59 6.78
N VAL A 132 -23.49 -2.80 6.00
CA VAL A 132 -24.76 -3.24 5.38
C VAL A 132 -24.53 -4.38 4.38
N SER A 133 -23.37 -4.39 3.74
CA SER A 133 -23.00 -5.38 2.73
C SER A 133 -22.89 -6.81 3.28
N ARG A 134 -22.51 -6.99 4.55
CA ARG A 134 -22.50 -8.33 5.18
C ARG A 134 -23.90 -8.90 5.39
N GLY A 135 -24.92 -8.07 5.66
CA GLY A 135 -26.30 -8.55 5.79
C GLY A 135 -26.80 -9.25 4.53
N ALA A 136 -26.35 -8.81 3.35
CA ALA A 136 -26.67 -9.43 2.07
C ALA A 136 -25.75 -10.62 1.72
N SER A 137 -24.46 -10.58 2.07
CA SER A 137 -23.49 -11.65 1.74
C SER A 137 -23.54 -12.87 2.66
N VAL A 138 -23.96 -12.70 3.92
CA VAL A 138 -24.05 -13.80 4.92
C VAL A 138 -25.10 -14.85 4.53
N ALA A 139 -26.07 -14.51 3.68
CA ALA A 139 -27.05 -15.46 3.17
C ALA A 139 -26.43 -16.60 2.30
N LYS A 140 -25.20 -16.44 1.78
CA LYS A 140 -24.57 -17.45 0.88
C LYS A 140 -23.48 -18.30 1.54
N SER A 141 -22.99 -17.94 2.72
CA SER A 141 -21.83 -18.60 3.35
C SER A 141 -22.16 -19.88 4.13
N ILE A 142 -23.46 -20.19 4.32
CA ILE A 142 -23.90 -21.38 5.09
C ILE A 142 -23.71 -22.69 4.30
N LEU A 143 -23.37 -22.63 3.00
CA LEU A 143 -23.40 -23.81 2.12
C LEU A 143 -22.09 -24.62 2.04
N LEU A 144 -20.96 -24.18 2.61
CA LEU A 144 -19.68 -24.91 2.51
C LEU A 144 -18.81 -24.77 3.79
N PRO A 145 -18.98 -25.65 4.79
CA PRO A 145 -18.08 -25.68 5.95
C PRO A 145 -16.68 -26.17 5.56
N GLY A 146 -15.65 -25.40 5.91
CA GLY A 146 -14.24 -25.85 5.88
C GLY A 146 -13.36 -25.31 4.75
N VAL A 147 -13.89 -24.54 3.78
CA VAL A 147 -13.09 -23.83 2.78
C VAL A 147 -13.22 -22.33 3.03
N PRO A 148 -12.15 -21.61 3.42
CA PRO A 148 -12.18 -20.16 3.49
C PRO A 148 -12.28 -19.61 2.07
N VAL A 149 -13.51 -19.43 1.57
CA VAL A 149 -13.77 -18.75 0.31
C VAL A 149 -13.65 -17.26 0.59
N PRO A 150 -12.75 -16.51 -0.08
CA PRO A 150 -12.74 -15.06 -0.01
C PRO A 150 -14.08 -14.55 -0.49
N LEU A 151 -14.91 -14.04 0.42
CA LEU A 151 -16.20 -13.45 0.06
C LEU A 151 -15.92 -12.12 -0.65
N PRO A 152 -16.28 -11.97 -1.94
CA PRO A 152 -16.11 -10.70 -2.64
C PRO A 152 -16.93 -9.63 -1.92
N ARG A 153 -16.31 -8.50 -1.55
CA ARG A 153 -17.04 -7.39 -0.92
C ARG A 153 -17.88 -6.67 -1.97
N ILE A 154 -19.01 -6.08 -1.58
CA ILE A 154 -19.75 -5.18 -2.48
C ILE A 154 -18.91 -3.90 -2.64
N PRO A 155 -18.69 -3.38 -3.87
CA PRO A 155 -17.79 -2.27 -4.15
C PRO A 155 -18.37 -0.91 -3.72
N VAL A 156 -18.64 -0.73 -2.43
CA VAL A 156 -19.06 0.56 -1.84
C VAL A 156 -18.16 0.82 -0.62
N GLY A 157 -17.65 2.05 -0.48
CA GLY A 157 -16.87 2.45 0.69
C GLY A 157 -15.40 2.00 0.71
N MET A 158 -14.79 1.73 -0.44
CA MET A 158 -13.40 1.24 -0.52
C MET A 158 -12.38 2.34 -0.29
N GLY A 159 -11.41 2.10 0.60
CA GLY A 159 -10.35 3.06 0.87
C GLY A 159 -9.35 3.16 -0.28
N SER A 160 -8.64 4.28 -0.34
CA SER A 160 -7.53 4.50 -1.27
C SER A 160 -6.40 5.24 -0.58
N ILE A 161 -5.18 5.08 -1.10
CA ILE A 161 -4.03 5.82 -0.63
C ILE A 161 -3.21 6.30 -1.84
N SER A 162 -2.73 7.52 -1.73
CA SER A 162 -1.81 8.16 -2.65
C SER A 162 -0.59 8.64 -1.90
N LEU A 163 0.59 8.40 -2.48
CA LEU A 163 1.87 8.68 -1.86
C LEU A 163 2.87 9.23 -2.86
N GLU A 164 3.82 9.96 -2.32
CA GLU A 164 5.05 10.37 -2.97
C GLU A 164 6.23 9.79 -2.22
N ALA A 165 7.22 9.27 -2.93
CA ALA A 165 8.50 8.94 -2.34
C ALA A 165 9.66 9.30 -3.25
N GLU A 166 10.79 9.52 -2.63
CA GLU A 166 12.06 9.76 -3.30
C GLU A 166 13.22 9.10 -2.56
N ALA A 167 14.25 8.77 -3.33
CA ALA A 167 15.56 8.42 -2.84
C ALA A 167 16.54 9.50 -3.26
N ARG A 168 17.22 10.12 -2.29
CA ARG A 168 18.26 11.13 -2.52
C ARG A 168 19.63 10.58 -2.16
N ASP A 169 20.65 10.97 -2.90
CA ASP A 169 22.03 10.62 -2.54
C ASP A 169 22.56 11.47 -1.38
N ALA A 170 23.81 11.20 -0.97
CA ALA A 170 24.50 11.95 0.09
C ALA A 170 24.65 13.46 -0.18
N HIS A 171 24.54 13.90 -1.44
CA HIS A 171 24.56 15.33 -1.83
C HIS A 171 23.14 15.92 -1.92
N GLY A 172 22.12 15.15 -1.56
CA GLY A 172 20.73 15.55 -1.62
C GLY A 172 20.14 15.57 -3.03
N LYS A 173 20.81 14.97 -4.03
CA LYS A 173 20.28 14.85 -5.38
C LYS A 173 19.33 13.67 -5.47
N GLN A 174 18.12 13.90 -6.00
CA GLN A 174 17.12 12.87 -6.24
C GLN A 174 17.58 11.90 -7.32
N GLN A 175 17.78 10.65 -6.91
CA GLN A 175 18.19 9.54 -7.77
C GLN A 175 17.00 8.68 -8.18
N ALA A 176 15.93 8.68 -7.40
CA ALA A 176 14.68 8.05 -7.78
C ALA A 176 13.49 8.78 -7.15
N ALA A 177 12.34 8.68 -7.81
CA ALA A 177 11.09 9.21 -7.33
C ALA A 177 9.91 8.40 -7.86
N MET A 178 8.84 8.37 -7.07
CA MET A 178 7.60 7.70 -7.40
C MET A 178 6.42 8.48 -6.84
N VAL A 179 5.45 8.79 -7.70
CA VAL A 179 4.08 9.14 -7.32
C VAL A 179 3.25 7.88 -7.53
N TRP A 180 2.58 7.42 -6.49
CA TRP A 180 1.88 6.14 -6.47
C TRP A 180 0.47 6.34 -5.93
N GLY A 181 -0.50 5.67 -6.53
CA GLY A 181 -1.88 5.72 -6.06
C GLY A 181 -2.60 4.41 -6.35
N ARG A 182 -3.32 3.90 -5.35
CA ARG A 182 -4.14 2.70 -5.51
C ARG A 182 -5.39 2.80 -4.64
N GLY A 183 -6.50 2.33 -5.18
CA GLY A 183 -7.70 2.04 -4.41
C GLY A 183 -7.77 0.55 -4.08
N ALA A 184 -8.36 0.24 -2.94
CA ALA A 184 -8.62 -1.14 -2.57
C ALA A 184 -9.66 -1.74 -3.53
N ASN A 185 -9.48 -3.02 -3.86
CA ASN A 185 -10.32 -3.73 -4.82
C ASN A 185 -11.20 -4.75 -4.10
N ALA A 186 -12.48 -4.78 -4.46
CA ALA A 186 -13.51 -5.63 -3.90
C ALA A 186 -13.26 -7.15 -4.02
N PHE A 187 -12.39 -7.57 -4.94
CA PHE A 187 -12.12 -8.98 -5.21
C PHE A 187 -10.80 -9.49 -4.61
N LEU A 188 -9.84 -8.61 -4.35
CA LEU A 188 -8.46 -8.97 -4.02
C LEU A 188 -7.99 -8.50 -2.64
N THR A 189 -8.78 -7.66 -1.96
CA THR A 189 -8.40 -7.08 -0.65
C THR A 189 -9.19 -7.76 0.47
N SER A 190 -8.53 -8.20 1.53
CA SER A 190 -9.16 -8.88 2.67
C SER A 190 -10.29 -8.04 3.30
N ALA A 191 -11.41 -8.67 3.68
CA ALA A 191 -12.62 -8.03 4.18
C ALA A 191 -12.54 -7.55 5.65
N ARG A 192 -11.55 -6.70 5.96
CA ARG A 192 -11.43 -6.04 7.27
C ARG A 192 -12.40 -4.86 7.38
N LEU A 193 -13.08 -4.74 8.52
CA LEU A 193 -14.06 -3.68 8.79
C LEU A 193 -13.42 -2.59 9.67
N SER A 194 -12.55 -1.77 9.10
CA SER A 194 -12.07 -0.56 9.77
C SER A 194 -11.64 0.50 8.76
N GLU A 195 -11.77 1.78 9.13
CA GLU A 195 -11.48 2.94 8.29
C GLU A 195 -10.04 2.93 7.74
N GLU A 196 -9.08 2.44 8.54
CA GLU A 196 -7.65 2.38 8.20
C GLU A 196 -7.22 1.09 7.46
N SER A 197 -8.07 0.07 7.38
CA SER A 197 -7.67 -1.27 6.94
C SER A 197 -7.18 -1.33 5.49
N ASP A 198 -7.89 -0.68 4.58
CA ASP A 198 -7.50 -0.62 3.17
C ASP A 198 -6.21 0.21 3.02
N ALA A 199 -6.13 1.36 3.69
CA ALA A 199 -4.93 2.21 3.67
C ALA A 199 -3.69 1.49 4.23
N TYR A 200 -3.84 0.73 5.32
CA TYR A 200 -2.76 -0.06 5.94
C TYR A 200 -2.25 -1.18 5.03
N THR A 201 -3.16 -1.86 4.33
CA THR A 201 -2.78 -2.92 3.38
C THR A 201 -2.07 -2.33 2.16
N LEU A 202 -2.66 -1.28 1.57
CA LEU A 202 -2.10 -0.58 0.42
C LEU A 202 -0.76 0.11 0.74
N ALA A 203 -0.56 0.54 1.98
CA ALA A 203 0.71 1.04 2.50
C ALA A 203 1.85 0.02 2.36
N SER A 204 1.56 -1.25 2.65
CA SER A 204 2.55 -2.33 2.51
C SER A 204 2.88 -2.61 1.04
N ASP A 205 1.86 -2.59 0.17
CA ASP A 205 2.04 -2.74 -1.29
C ASP A 205 2.93 -1.63 -1.87
N PHE A 206 2.68 -0.38 -1.47
CA PHE A 206 3.52 0.76 -1.86
C PHE A 206 4.98 0.58 -1.42
N GLY A 207 5.22 0.24 -0.16
CA GLY A 207 6.58 0.07 0.36
C GLY A 207 7.35 -1.03 -0.38
N SER A 208 6.66 -2.10 -0.78
CA SER A 208 7.20 -3.17 -1.63
C SER A 208 7.54 -2.68 -3.04
N ASP A 209 6.61 -1.98 -3.72
CA ASP A 209 6.82 -1.46 -5.08
C ASP A 209 7.99 -0.47 -5.14
N PHE A 210 8.05 0.47 -4.19
CA PHE A 210 9.12 1.46 -4.14
C PHE A 210 10.48 0.81 -3.84
N SER A 211 10.53 -0.15 -2.91
CA SER A 211 11.76 -0.88 -2.60
C SER A 211 12.25 -1.68 -3.78
N LYS A 212 11.36 -2.40 -4.47
CA LYS A 212 11.70 -3.17 -5.67
C LYS A 212 12.27 -2.26 -6.76
N MET A 213 11.72 -1.06 -6.93
CA MET A 213 12.27 -0.07 -7.87
C MET A 213 13.71 0.30 -7.52
N LEU A 214 14.01 0.54 -6.24
CA LEU A 214 15.35 0.90 -5.79
C LEU A 214 16.35 -0.26 -5.83
N VAL A 215 15.90 -1.47 -5.48
CA VAL A 215 16.72 -2.69 -5.50
C VAL A 215 17.10 -3.07 -6.93
N THR A 216 16.15 -2.98 -7.87
CA THR A 216 16.37 -3.38 -9.27
C THR A 216 16.86 -2.24 -10.17
N GLY A 217 16.61 -1.00 -9.79
CA GLY A 217 16.85 0.18 -10.61
C GLY A 217 15.91 0.28 -11.82
N GLU A 218 14.76 -0.38 -11.77
CA GLU A 218 13.80 -0.51 -12.88
C GLU A 218 12.36 -0.39 -12.35
N THR A 219 11.39 -0.23 -13.25
CA THR A 219 9.97 -0.21 -12.81
C THR A 219 9.59 -1.51 -12.10
N PRO A 220 8.85 -1.44 -10.97
CA PRO A 220 8.36 -2.62 -10.28
C PRO A 220 7.17 -3.29 -11.01
N PHE A 221 6.60 -2.59 -12.01
CA PHE A 221 5.40 -2.97 -12.75
C PHE A 221 5.70 -3.61 -14.10
N GLY A 222 4.70 -4.29 -14.69
CA GLY A 222 4.78 -4.87 -16.03
C GLY A 222 5.67 -6.12 -16.16
N LYS A 223 6.25 -6.61 -15.05
CA LYS A 223 7.05 -7.84 -15.00
C LYS A 223 6.32 -8.94 -14.26
N ALA A 224 6.72 -10.18 -14.51
CA ALA A 224 6.21 -11.34 -13.78
C ALA A 224 6.34 -11.15 -12.25
N PRO A 225 5.38 -11.66 -11.46
CA PRO A 225 5.46 -11.63 -10.00
C PRO A 225 6.80 -12.20 -9.54
N THR A 226 7.48 -11.48 -8.67
CA THR A 226 8.73 -11.92 -8.04
C THR A 226 8.35 -12.55 -6.71
N PHE A 227 8.81 -13.78 -6.46
CA PHE A 227 8.54 -14.41 -5.18
C PHE A 227 9.36 -13.70 -4.09
N PRO A 228 8.75 -13.36 -2.94
CA PRO A 228 9.47 -12.79 -1.82
C PRO A 228 10.52 -13.77 -1.31
N SER A 229 11.64 -13.24 -0.81
CA SER A 229 12.67 -14.05 -0.17
C SER A 229 12.18 -14.69 1.14
N PHE A 230 12.79 -15.81 1.56
CA PHE A 230 12.44 -16.45 2.84
C PHE A 230 12.61 -15.50 4.03
N GLU A 231 13.58 -14.58 3.96
CA GLU A 231 13.82 -13.54 4.95
C GLU A 231 12.62 -12.57 5.03
N GLN A 232 12.12 -12.11 3.87
CA GLN A 232 10.90 -11.29 3.81
C GLN A 232 9.68 -12.02 4.34
N ILE A 233 9.50 -13.30 3.98
CA ILE A 233 8.39 -14.11 4.47
C ILE A 233 8.47 -14.22 6.01
N GLY A 234 9.65 -14.52 6.55
CA GLY A 234 9.87 -14.60 8.00
C GLY A 234 9.52 -13.29 8.70
N ALA A 235 10.04 -12.17 8.21
CA ALA A 235 9.76 -10.84 8.76
C ALA A 235 8.26 -10.47 8.67
N GLN A 236 7.60 -10.80 7.55
CA GLN A 236 6.16 -10.57 7.39
C GLN A 236 5.33 -11.40 8.36
N LEU A 237 5.75 -12.63 8.67
CA LEU A 237 5.11 -13.53 9.63
C LEU A 237 5.42 -13.20 11.10
N GLY A 238 6.11 -12.10 11.37
CA GLY A 238 6.41 -11.61 12.73
C GLY A 238 7.80 -11.99 13.24
N GLY A 239 8.68 -12.48 12.36
CA GLY A 239 10.10 -12.65 12.66
C GLY A 239 10.82 -11.31 12.83
N ASP A 240 12.00 -11.36 13.45
CA ASP A 240 12.81 -10.18 13.68
C ASP A 240 13.27 -9.53 12.37
N ALA A 241 13.32 -8.20 12.37
CA ALA A 241 13.87 -7.46 11.23
C ALA A 241 15.39 -7.70 11.11
N LYS A 242 15.87 -7.84 9.86
CA LYS A 242 17.28 -8.10 9.53
C LYS A 242 18.25 -7.08 10.10
N TYR A 243 17.85 -5.80 10.10
CA TYR A 243 18.65 -4.70 10.65
C TYR A 243 17.96 -4.06 11.85
N ALA A 244 18.74 -3.69 12.87
CA ALA A 244 18.23 -3.02 14.06
C ALA A 244 17.52 -1.69 13.74
N ALA A 245 17.98 -0.98 12.70
CA ALA A 245 17.36 0.24 12.20
C ALA A 245 15.86 0.03 11.85
N CYS A 246 15.48 -1.15 11.35
CA CYS A 246 14.09 -1.46 11.01
C CYS A 246 13.18 -1.60 12.24
N ARG A 247 13.73 -1.89 13.43
CA ARG A 247 12.93 -2.04 14.65
C ARG A 247 12.29 -0.72 15.09
N ALA A 248 12.82 0.41 14.64
CA ALA A 248 12.24 1.74 14.86
C ALA A 248 10.82 1.88 14.30
N PHE A 249 10.42 1.03 13.34
CA PHE A 249 9.10 1.05 12.71
C PHE A 249 8.11 0.04 13.33
N GLY A 250 8.51 -0.57 14.45
CA GLY A 250 7.73 -1.58 15.17
C GLY A 250 7.79 -2.98 14.54
N PRO A 251 7.39 -4.03 15.28
CA PRO A 251 7.30 -5.38 14.75
C PRO A 251 6.13 -5.51 13.77
N SER A 252 6.25 -6.41 12.78
CA SER A 252 5.10 -6.83 11.99
C SER A 252 4.09 -7.54 12.91
N PRO A 253 2.77 -7.31 12.76
CA PRO A 253 1.76 -8.06 13.52
C PRO A 253 1.73 -9.55 13.18
N GLY A 254 2.46 -9.98 12.14
CA GLY A 254 2.74 -11.39 11.87
C GLY A 254 1.48 -12.24 11.65
N LEU A 255 1.54 -13.50 12.13
CA LEU A 255 0.41 -14.43 12.06
C LEU A 255 -0.85 -13.91 12.77
N ILE A 256 -0.70 -13.11 13.83
CA ILE A 256 -1.84 -12.49 14.54
C ILE A 256 -2.52 -11.47 13.63
N GLY A 257 -1.75 -10.65 12.91
CA GLY A 257 -2.27 -9.74 11.89
C GLY A 257 -2.91 -10.47 10.70
N LEU A 258 -2.40 -11.64 10.34
CA LEU A 258 -2.95 -12.46 9.25
C LEU A 258 -4.29 -13.09 9.64
N VAL A 259 -4.39 -13.71 10.81
CA VAL A 259 -5.63 -14.26 11.36
C VAL A 259 -6.63 -13.14 11.66
N GLY A 260 -6.17 -12.04 12.26
CA GLY A 260 -7.02 -10.88 12.51
C GLY A 260 -7.60 -10.30 11.22
N GLY A 261 -6.80 -10.30 10.15
CA GLY A 261 -7.25 -9.89 8.83
C GLY A 261 -8.29 -10.80 8.20
N SER A 262 -8.19 -12.12 8.40
CA SER A 262 -9.15 -13.08 7.86
C SER A 262 -10.50 -13.02 8.57
N VAL A 263 -10.51 -12.72 9.88
CA VAL A 263 -11.75 -12.50 10.66
C VAL A 263 -12.26 -11.06 10.60
N GLY A 264 -11.46 -10.16 10.05
CA GLY A 264 -11.84 -8.79 9.71
C GLY A 264 -11.69 -7.75 10.82
N VAL A 265 -10.85 -8.01 11.84
CA VAL A 265 -10.60 -7.04 12.93
C VAL A 265 -9.70 -5.88 12.48
N PRO A 266 -9.83 -4.69 13.09
CA PRO A 266 -9.00 -3.53 12.78
C PRO A 266 -7.48 -3.78 12.96
N PRO A 267 -6.60 -3.17 12.15
CA PRO A 267 -5.15 -3.23 12.33
C PRO A 267 -4.72 -2.84 13.73
N SER A 268 -5.32 -1.78 14.31
CA SER A 268 -5.03 -1.31 15.67
C SER A 268 -5.19 -2.37 16.78
N TRP A 269 -5.94 -3.45 16.52
CA TRP A 269 -6.09 -4.54 17.48
C TRP A 269 -4.90 -5.51 17.42
N THR A 270 -4.28 -5.65 16.24
CA THR A 270 -3.25 -6.65 15.95
C THR A 270 -1.84 -6.06 15.81
N ASP A 271 -1.73 -4.82 15.37
CA ASP A 271 -0.51 -4.04 15.27
C ASP A 271 -0.47 -3.01 16.40
N LYS A 272 0.60 -3.05 17.20
CA LYS A 272 0.84 -2.10 18.30
C LYS A 272 1.66 -0.88 17.86
N GLY A 273 2.10 -0.85 16.60
CA GLY A 273 2.95 0.19 16.04
C GLY A 273 4.38 0.15 16.59
N ALA A 274 5.17 1.14 16.18
CA ALA A 274 6.44 1.44 16.81
C ALA A 274 6.23 1.86 18.27
N VAL A 275 7.07 1.36 19.19
CA VAL A 275 7.14 1.92 20.54
C VAL A 275 7.71 3.33 20.39
N VAL A 276 6.92 4.35 20.74
CA VAL A 276 7.44 5.72 20.82
C VAL A 276 8.54 5.69 21.87
N ALA A 277 9.80 5.80 21.42
CA ALA A 277 10.88 6.10 22.32
C ALA A 277 10.56 7.48 22.90
N VAL A 278 10.14 7.50 24.17
CA VAL A 278 10.07 8.74 24.93
C VAL A 278 11.50 9.25 24.99
N GLU A 279 11.79 10.26 24.18
CA GLU A 279 13.01 11.05 24.29
C GLU A 279 13.11 11.49 25.76
N ARG A 280 14.17 11.05 26.43
CA ARG A 280 14.62 11.63 27.71
C ARG A 280 15.78 12.56 27.42
#